data_AF-A0A8J8JBC2-F1
#
_entry.id   AF-A0A8J8JBC2-F1
#
_cell.length_a   1.000
_cell.length_b   1.000
_cell.length_c   1.000
_cell.angle_alpha   90.00
_cell.angle_beta   90.00
_cell.angle_gamma   90.00
#
_symmetry.space_group_name_H-M   'P 1'
#
loop_
_entity.id
_entity.type
_entity.pdbx_description
1 polymer ?
#
loop_
_entity_poly.entity_id
_entity_poly.type
_entity_poly.pdbx_seq_one_letter_code
_entity_poly.pdbx_strand_id
1 'polypeptide(L)'
;MAMSLKWARLLAGVLVFVFVFSGFVSAKPQADVSGWIAIDMFVRYRIDMNKAKGISEDPYFVDRLTNLVLQRFDKELDAEIAPYAGNLTPEQRKQLKYLLLSDYISYLYQKSFYPKNAKTLVVRPIKVASIAKEGKIYDYYYAPMSSSIPYPIHWWVQVRVDIDGGTGTDSSGHHYDVDGHNDLFKIVVYYDSTSVKYELHFYDEDHPDPSLDAVYDKIRCKRYPGRDSRYGCEDIESIEVKDDSIIFPTTFSTYTECGYLICHEVSQTYATPAPTHGYGIRSYSPSIKVYVSNTWNHLMDTVDTNPDMAKVWHYYSWR
;
A
#
# COMPACT_ATOMS: atom_id res chain seq x y z
N MET A 1 -9.38 43.79 -36.87
CA MET A 1 -10.50 42.86 -36.57
C MET A 1 -10.00 41.44 -36.81
N ALA A 2 -9.43 40.80 -35.79
CA ALA A 2 -8.93 39.42 -35.87
C ALA A 2 -8.84 38.85 -34.46
N MET A 3 -10.00 38.50 -33.91
CA MET A 3 -10.09 37.69 -32.69
C MET A 3 -10.91 36.43 -33.01
N SER A 4 -10.49 35.32 -32.42
CA SER A 4 -11.26 34.09 -32.26
C SER A 4 -11.39 33.14 -33.46
N LEU A 5 -10.29 32.48 -33.83
CA LEU A 5 -10.35 31.12 -34.42
C LEU A 5 -9.71 30.05 -33.53
N LYS A 6 -8.96 30.43 -32.47
CA LYS A 6 -8.31 29.47 -31.55
C LYS A 6 -9.23 29.01 -30.40
N TRP A 7 -10.23 29.79 -30.02
CA TRP A 7 -11.16 29.42 -28.94
C TRP A 7 -12.26 28.44 -29.38
N ALA A 8 -12.69 28.49 -30.65
CA ALA A 8 -13.70 27.58 -31.18
C ALA A 8 -13.21 26.12 -31.27
N ARG A 9 -11.91 25.88 -31.46
CA ARG A 9 -11.32 24.53 -31.49
C ARG A 9 -11.11 23.94 -30.10
N LEU A 10 -10.87 24.78 -29.08
CA LEU A 10 -10.77 24.32 -27.69
C LEU A 10 -12.15 23.94 -27.13
N LEU A 11 -13.19 24.71 -27.45
CA LEU A 11 -14.57 24.40 -27.07
C LEU A 11 -15.11 23.16 -27.78
N ALA A 12 -14.78 22.94 -29.06
CA ALA A 12 -15.16 21.71 -29.76
C ALA A 12 -14.42 20.47 -29.21
N GLY A 13 -13.14 20.60 -28.84
CA GLY A 13 -12.37 19.51 -28.22
C GLY A 13 -12.88 19.12 -26.83
N VAL A 14 -13.30 20.10 -26.03
CA VAL A 14 -13.85 19.86 -24.68
C VAL A 14 -15.29 19.36 -24.74
N LEU A 15 -16.14 19.83 -25.67
CA LEU A 15 -17.50 19.30 -25.84
C LEU A 15 -17.53 17.88 -26.42
N VAL A 16 -16.60 17.52 -27.31
CA VAL A 16 -16.49 16.13 -27.81
C VAL A 16 -16.00 15.19 -26.70
N PHE A 17 -15.11 15.64 -25.81
CA PHE A 17 -14.70 14.84 -24.64
C PHE A 17 -15.82 14.69 -23.60
N VAL A 18 -16.67 15.71 -23.41
CA VAL A 18 -17.80 15.64 -22.47
C VAL A 18 -18.95 14.79 -23.03
N PHE A 19 -19.20 14.78 -24.35
CA PHE A 19 -20.24 13.95 -24.95
C PHE A 19 -19.84 12.48 -25.16
N VAL A 20 -18.55 12.15 -25.26
CA VAL A 20 -18.10 10.74 -25.24
C VAL A 20 -18.19 10.13 -23.84
N PHE A 21 -18.20 10.93 -22.77
CA PHE A 21 -18.28 10.44 -21.39
C PHE A 21 -19.66 10.55 -20.72
N SER A 22 -20.59 11.36 -21.24
CA SER A 22 -21.95 11.44 -20.69
C SER A 22 -22.89 10.32 -21.17
N GLY A 23 -22.44 9.47 -22.09
CA GLY A 23 -23.17 8.28 -22.59
C GLY A 23 -22.83 6.95 -21.90
N PHE A 24 -21.93 6.91 -20.91
CA PHE A 24 -21.54 5.68 -20.20
C PHE A 24 -22.50 5.27 -19.07
N VAL A 25 -23.77 5.58 -19.23
CA VAL A 25 -24.87 4.90 -18.54
C VAL A 25 -25.50 3.97 -19.59
N SER A 26 -25.20 2.67 -19.50
CA SER A 26 -25.75 1.60 -20.37
C SER A 26 -25.07 1.35 -21.73
N ALA A 27 -23.75 1.16 -21.76
CA ALA A 27 -23.08 0.46 -22.86
C ALA A 27 -22.38 -0.79 -22.33
N LYS A 28 -22.79 -1.96 -22.85
CA LYS A 28 -22.08 -3.24 -22.72
C LYS A 28 -20.58 -3.04 -23.00
N PRO A 29 -19.67 -3.76 -22.34
CA PRO A 29 -18.24 -3.62 -22.60
C PRO A 29 -17.94 -3.82 -24.08
N GLN A 30 -17.20 -2.86 -24.64
CA GLN A 30 -16.63 -2.94 -25.98
C GLN A 30 -15.77 -4.20 -26.05
N ALA A 31 -16.01 -5.05 -27.05
CA ALA A 31 -15.56 -6.44 -27.12
C ALA A 31 -14.05 -6.65 -27.34
N ASP A 32 -13.18 -5.68 -27.03
CA ASP A 32 -11.75 -5.76 -27.38
C ASP A 32 -10.80 -5.15 -26.34
N VAL A 33 -11.28 -4.89 -25.13
CA VAL A 33 -10.45 -4.40 -24.02
C VAL A 33 -10.44 -5.49 -22.95
N SER A 34 -9.27 -6.03 -22.61
CA SER A 34 -9.16 -7.01 -21.51
C SER A 34 -9.75 -6.43 -20.22
N GLY A 35 -10.35 -7.27 -19.37
CA GLY A 35 -11.01 -6.85 -18.14
C GLY A 35 -10.10 -5.98 -17.27
N TRP A 36 -8.82 -6.35 -17.18
CA TRP A 36 -7.83 -5.57 -16.43
C TRP A 36 -7.59 -4.16 -16.96
N ILE A 37 -7.59 -3.95 -18.28
CA ILE A 37 -7.40 -2.61 -18.87
C ILE A 37 -8.61 -1.72 -18.54
N ALA A 38 -9.82 -2.27 -18.58
CA ALA A 38 -11.02 -1.50 -18.21
C ALA A 38 -10.99 -1.08 -16.74
N ILE A 39 -10.47 -1.95 -15.85
CA ILE A 39 -10.26 -1.67 -14.43
C ILE A 39 -9.19 -0.58 -14.25
N ASP A 40 -8.00 -0.70 -14.88
CA ASP A 40 -6.93 0.32 -14.83
C ASP A 40 -7.46 1.71 -15.20
N MET A 41 -8.16 1.81 -16.33
CA MET A 41 -8.71 3.08 -16.81
C MET A 41 -9.72 3.68 -15.82
N PHE A 42 -10.60 2.84 -15.25
CA PHE A 42 -11.59 3.29 -14.28
C PHE A 42 -10.95 3.78 -12.98
N VAL A 43 -9.96 3.04 -12.44
CA VAL A 43 -9.25 3.40 -11.20
C VAL A 43 -8.51 4.73 -11.38
N ARG A 44 -7.73 4.88 -12.45
CA ARG A 44 -7.00 6.13 -12.75
C ARG A 44 -7.95 7.33 -12.84
N TYR A 45 -9.05 7.18 -13.58
CA TYR A 45 -10.06 8.23 -13.70
C TYR A 45 -10.62 8.64 -12.33
N ARG A 46 -10.93 7.68 -11.45
CA ARG A 46 -11.43 7.97 -10.11
C ARG A 46 -10.40 8.70 -9.24
N ILE A 47 -9.13 8.31 -9.31
CA ILE A 47 -8.04 8.98 -8.59
C ILE A 47 -7.88 10.42 -9.10
N ASP A 48 -7.79 10.61 -10.42
CA ASP A 48 -7.63 11.93 -11.03
C ASP A 48 -8.79 12.88 -10.69
N MET A 49 -10.03 12.38 -10.71
CA MET A 49 -11.19 13.17 -10.29
C MET A 49 -11.13 13.60 -8.83
N ASN A 50 -10.72 12.72 -7.91
CA ASN A 50 -10.64 13.05 -6.49
C ASN A 50 -9.53 14.06 -6.23
N LYS A 51 -8.40 13.91 -6.93
CA LYS A 51 -7.31 14.89 -6.94
C LYS A 51 -7.78 16.26 -7.42
N ALA A 52 -8.52 16.32 -8.54
CA ALA A 52 -9.07 17.57 -9.06
C ALA A 52 -10.07 18.24 -8.08
N LYS A 53 -10.70 17.46 -7.20
CA LYS A 53 -11.61 17.95 -6.16
C LYS A 53 -10.91 18.28 -4.83
N GLY A 54 -9.62 17.99 -4.69
CA GLY A 54 -8.88 18.20 -3.44
C GLY A 54 -9.25 17.22 -2.32
N ILE A 55 -9.80 16.05 -2.63
CA ILE A 55 -10.22 15.04 -1.64
C ILE A 55 -9.07 14.02 -1.41
N SER A 56 -7.83 14.49 -1.34
CA SER A 56 -6.63 13.62 -1.25
C SER A 56 -6.35 13.07 0.15
N GLU A 57 -7.29 13.25 1.09
CA GLU A 57 -7.12 12.94 2.51
C GLU A 57 -8.25 12.03 3.02
N ASP A 58 -9.02 11.43 2.11
CA ASP A 58 -10.11 10.53 2.50
C ASP A 58 -9.56 9.20 3.04
N PRO A 59 -9.80 8.92 4.34
CA PRO A 59 -9.16 7.81 5.04
C PRO A 59 -9.60 6.42 4.57
N TYR A 60 -10.72 6.34 3.85
CA TYR A 60 -11.25 5.09 3.31
C TYR A 60 -11.31 5.13 1.77
N PHE A 61 -10.52 5.99 1.13
CA PHE A 61 -10.57 6.16 -0.32
C PHE A 61 -10.30 4.84 -1.04
N VAL A 62 -9.23 4.14 -0.65
CA VAL A 62 -8.84 2.85 -1.23
C VAL A 62 -9.97 1.85 -1.07
N ASP A 63 -10.42 1.60 0.15
CA ASP A 63 -11.48 0.62 0.43
C ASP A 63 -12.79 0.94 -0.30
N ARG A 64 -13.21 2.22 -0.35
CA ARG A 64 -14.43 2.62 -1.08
C ARG A 64 -14.27 2.44 -2.58
N LEU A 65 -13.10 2.74 -3.13
CA LEU A 65 -12.84 2.51 -4.55
C LEU A 65 -12.72 1.03 -4.87
N THR A 66 -12.08 0.23 -4.01
CA THR A 66 -12.01 -1.24 -4.11
C THR A 66 -13.41 -1.84 -4.17
N ASN A 67 -14.27 -1.48 -3.21
CA ASN A 67 -15.67 -1.94 -3.18
C ASN A 67 -16.44 -1.53 -4.44
N LEU A 68 -16.23 -0.30 -4.92
CA LEU A 68 -16.88 0.19 -6.13
C LEU A 68 -16.41 -0.57 -7.39
N VAL A 69 -15.12 -0.90 -7.48
CA VAL A 69 -14.56 -1.68 -8.58
C VAL A 69 -15.10 -3.11 -8.53
N LEU A 70 -15.12 -3.75 -7.35
CA LEU A 70 -15.72 -5.08 -7.16
C LEU A 70 -17.17 -5.10 -7.61
N GLN A 71 -17.99 -4.15 -7.18
CA GLN A 71 -19.40 -4.07 -7.60
C GLN A 71 -19.59 -3.96 -9.11
N ARG A 72 -18.63 -3.35 -9.81
CA ARG A 72 -18.73 -3.05 -11.24
C ARG A 72 -18.08 -4.09 -12.14
N PHE A 73 -17.00 -4.72 -11.70
CA PHE A 73 -16.11 -5.55 -12.52
C PHE A 73 -15.91 -6.97 -11.95
N ASP A 74 -16.79 -7.44 -11.06
CA ASP A 74 -16.68 -8.74 -10.40
C ASP A 74 -16.45 -9.91 -11.38
N LYS A 75 -17.21 -9.92 -12.48
CA LYS A 75 -17.17 -10.99 -13.49
C LYS A 75 -15.90 -10.96 -14.32
N GLU A 76 -15.46 -9.76 -14.69
CA GLU A 76 -14.21 -9.53 -15.40
C GLU A 76 -13.03 -9.98 -14.53
N LEU A 77 -13.04 -9.64 -13.24
CA LEU A 77 -12.03 -10.10 -12.29
C LEU A 77 -12.01 -11.61 -12.14
N ASP A 78 -13.17 -12.25 -12.02
CA ASP A 78 -13.27 -13.71 -11.98
C ASP A 78 -12.62 -14.36 -13.23
N ALA A 79 -12.84 -13.79 -14.41
CA ALA A 79 -12.21 -14.27 -15.64
C ALA A 79 -10.68 -14.06 -15.64
N GLU A 80 -10.20 -12.94 -15.11
CA GLU A 80 -8.76 -12.62 -15.03
C GLU A 80 -8.01 -13.51 -14.02
N ILE A 81 -8.64 -13.90 -12.91
CA ILE A 81 -8.02 -14.77 -11.89
C ILE A 81 -8.25 -16.27 -12.15
N ALA A 82 -9.21 -16.65 -13.00
CA ALA A 82 -9.54 -18.05 -13.28
C ALA A 82 -8.34 -18.95 -13.63
N PRO A 83 -7.32 -18.49 -14.39
CA PRO A 83 -6.13 -19.29 -14.68
C PRO A 83 -5.26 -19.64 -13.46
N TYR A 84 -5.46 -18.95 -12.33
CA TYR A 84 -4.64 -19.09 -11.12
C TYR A 84 -5.45 -19.60 -9.93
N ALA A 85 -6.77 -19.33 -9.90
CA ALA A 85 -7.64 -19.56 -8.76
C ALA A 85 -8.35 -20.93 -8.74
N GLY A 86 -7.88 -21.90 -9.53
CA GLY A 86 -8.56 -23.20 -9.73
C GLY A 86 -8.85 -23.96 -8.43
N ASN A 87 -7.97 -23.86 -7.44
CA ASN A 87 -8.06 -24.56 -6.16
C ASN A 87 -8.67 -23.72 -5.02
N LEU A 88 -8.95 -22.43 -5.27
CA LEU A 88 -9.47 -21.53 -4.24
C LEU A 88 -10.98 -21.73 -4.05
N THR A 89 -11.42 -21.75 -2.80
CA THR A 89 -12.84 -21.72 -2.42
C THR A 89 -13.51 -20.40 -2.85
N PRO A 90 -14.85 -20.33 -2.93
CA PRO A 90 -15.53 -19.08 -3.26
C PRO A 90 -15.17 -17.90 -2.34
N GLU A 91 -14.98 -18.16 -1.05
CA GLU A 91 -14.61 -17.11 -0.09
C GLU A 91 -13.18 -16.63 -0.30
N GLN A 92 -12.23 -17.57 -0.48
CA GLN A 92 -10.83 -17.26 -0.82
C GLN A 92 -10.73 -16.47 -2.13
N ARG A 93 -11.55 -16.78 -3.15
CA ARG A 93 -11.59 -16.01 -4.40
C ARG A 93 -12.07 -14.57 -4.18
N LYS A 94 -13.06 -14.38 -3.31
CA LYS A 94 -13.56 -13.04 -2.97
C LYS A 94 -12.50 -12.23 -2.22
N GLN A 95 -11.81 -12.85 -1.27
CA GLN A 95 -10.67 -12.26 -0.56
C GLN A 95 -9.55 -11.87 -1.54
N LEU A 96 -9.14 -12.80 -2.41
CA LEU A 96 -8.12 -12.54 -3.44
C LEU A 96 -8.48 -11.36 -4.36
N LYS A 97 -9.75 -11.25 -4.81
CA LYS A 97 -10.18 -10.11 -5.63
C LYS A 97 -10.09 -8.78 -4.89
N TYR A 98 -10.52 -8.76 -3.62
CA TYR A 98 -10.42 -7.57 -2.79
C TYR A 98 -8.96 -7.15 -2.62
N LEU A 99 -8.10 -8.11 -2.28
CA LEU A 99 -6.66 -7.96 -2.13
C LEU A 99 -5.98 -7.34 -3.35
N LEU A 100 -6.13 -7.98 -4.51
CA LEU A 100 -5.53 -7.53 -5.76
C LEU A 100 -5.95 -6.10 -6.13
N LEU A 101 -7.21 -5.76 -5.90
CA LEU A 101 -7.69 -4.42 -6.20
C LEU A 101 -7.23 -3.39 -5.18
N SER A 102 -7.24 -3.74 -3.89
CA SER A 102 -6.86 -2.84 -2.80
C SER A 102 -5.40 -2.41 -2.93
N ASP A 103 -4.49 -3.38 -3.10
CA ASP A 103 -3.07 -3.13 -3.37
C ASP A 103 -2.90 -2.34 -4.68
N TYR A 104 -3.55 -2.75 -5.77
CA TYR A 104 -3.41 -2.03 -7.04
C TYR A 104 -3.89 -0.57 -6.98
N ILE A 105 -5.01 -0.32 -6.29
CA ILE A 105 -5.54 1.03 -6.07
C ILE A 105 -4.61 1.82 -5.16
N SER A 106 -4.12 1.22 -4.07
CA SER A 106 -3.13 1.81 -3.16
C SER A 106 -1.90 2.24 -3.95
N TYR A 107 -1.31 1.34 -4.74
CA TYR A 107 -0.18 1.61 -5.61
C TYR A 107 -0.42 2.81 -6.55
N LEU A 108 -1.54 2.83 -7.29
CA LEU A 108 -1.86 3.94 -8.19
C LEU A 108 -2.14 5.25 -7.45
N TYR A 109 -2.76 5.17 -6.27
CA TYR A 109 -3.05 6.30 -5.41
C TYR A 109 -1.73 6.91 -4.93
N GLN A 110 -0.85 6.12 -4.32
CA GLN A 110 0.45 6.57 -3.79
C GLN A 110 1.32 7.25 -4.86
N LYS A 111 1.36 6.69 -6.09
CA LYS A 111 2.12 7.28 -7.21
C LYS A 111 1.54 8.60 -7.72
N SER A 112 0.22 8.75 -7.64
CA SER A 112 -0.48 9.96 -8.11
C SER A 112 -0.16 11.20 -7.26
N PHE A 113 0.34 11.03 -6.03
CA PHE A 113 0.67 12.12 -5.11
C PHE A 113 2.17 12.32 -4.88
N TYR A 114 3.05 11.73 -5.71
CA TYR A 114 4.48 11.99 -5.54
C TYR A 114 4.82 13.48 -5.69
N PRO A 115 5.60 14.04 -4.77
CA PRO A 115 6.00 15.44 -4.81
C PRO A 115 6.88 15.69 -6.05
N LYS A 116 6.38 16.53 -6.98
CA LYS A 116 7.03 16.78 -8.28
C LYS A 116 8.39 17.47 -8.18
N ASN A 117 8.68 18.13 -7.05
CA ASN A 117 9.90 18.91 -6.83
C ASN A 117 10.75 18.39 -5.67
N ALA A 118 10.45 17.20 -5.12
CA ALA A 118 11.21 16.65 -4.01
C ALA A 118 12.59 16.16 -4.45
N LYS A 119 13.58 16.32 -3.57
CA LYS A 119 14.84 15.58 -3.69
C LYS A 119 14.54 14.11 -3.47
N THR A 120 15.08 13.24 -4.33
CA THR A 120 14.94 11.79 -4.22
C THR A 120 16.27 11.18 -3.78
N LEU A 121 16.24 10.35 -2.74
CA LEU A 121 17.37 9.57 -2.29
C LEU A 121 16.95 8.09 -2.23
N VAL A 122 17.62 7.25 -3.02
CA VAL A 122 17.41 5.80 -2.97
C VAL A 122 18.42 5.20 -1.99
N VAL A 123 17.91 4.54 -0.96
CA VAL A 123 18.69 3.99 0.14
C VAL A 123 18.59 2.49 0.09
N ARG A 124 19.72 1.84 -0.17
CA ARG A 124 19.87 0.40 -0.05
C ARG A 124 20.70 0.13 1.21
N PRO A 125 20.05 -0.07 2.35
CA PRO A 125 20.75 -0.23 3.63
C PRO A 125 21.69 -1.43 3.58
N ILE A 126 22.93 -1.25 4.05
CA ILE A 126 23.90 -2.34 4.18
C ILE A 126 23.89 -2.77 5.64
N LYS A 127 23.50 -4.01 5.92
CA LYS A 127 23.56 -4.58 7.26
C LYS A 127 25.01 -4.67 7.72
N VAL A 128 25.35 -3.99 8.81
CA VAL A 128 26.71 -3.91 9.37
C VAL A 128 26.89 -4.75 10.62
N ALA A 129 25.81 -5.01 11.38
CA ALA A 129 25.85 -5.84 12.56
C ALA A 129 24.47 -6.42 12.89
N SER A 130 24.47 -7.59 13.55
CA SER A 130 23.32 -8.13 14.28
C SER A 130 23.72 -8.34 15.73
N ILE A 131 22.89 -7.83 16.65
CA ILE A 131 23.11 -8.01 18.08
C ILE A 131 21.86 -8.66 18.67
N ALA A 132 22.03 -9.83 19.28
CA ALA A 132 20.98 -10.46 20.08
C ALA A 132 21.12 -9.98 21.53
N LYS A 133 20.10 -9.31 22.06
CA LYS A 133 20.07 -8.82 23.45
C LYS A 133 18.65 -8.86 23.99
N GLU A 134 18.46 -9.40 25.20
CA GLU A 134 17.15 -9.43 25.90
C GLU A 134 16.03 -10.05 25.04
N GLY A 135 16.34 -11.13 24.32
CA GLY A 135 15.38 -11.82 23.44
C GLY A 135 15.03 -11.07 22.14
N LYS A 136 15.67 -9.93 21.87
CA LYS A 136 15.48 -9.12 20.66
C LYS A 136 16.68 -9.25 19.73
N ILE A 137 16.41 -9.14 18.43
CA ILE A 137 17.45 -8.99 17.40
C ILE A 137 17.48 -7.54 16.95
N TYR A 138 18.65 -6.93 17.07
CA TYR A 138 18.94 -5.58 16.58
C TYR A 138 19.83 -5.67 15.36
N ASP A 139 19.27 -5.36 14.21
CA ASP A 139 19.98 -5.28 12.96
C ASP A 139 20.35 -3.82 12.67
N TYR A 140 21.65 -3.56 12.62
CA TYR A 140 22.18 -2.25 12.36
C TYR A 140 22.50 -2.14 10.88
N TYR A 141 21.96 -1.10 10.25
CA TYR A 141 22.19 -0.80 8.86
C TYR A 141 22.94 0.52 8.72
N TYR A 142 23.96 0.50 7.88
CA TYR A 142 24.55 1.73 7.37
C TYR A 142 23.75 2.20 6.16
N ALA A 143 23.28 3.44 6.24
CA ALA A 143 22.57 4.10 5.17
C ALA A 143 23.11 5.53 5.04
N PRO A 144 24.01 5.80 4.08
CA PRO A 144 24.62 7.13 3.94
C PRO A 144 23.56 8.11 3.45
N MET A 145 23.02 8.91 4.35
CA MET A 145 21.93 9.83 4.04
C MET A 145 22.17 11.18 4.67
N SER A 146 22.13 12.23 3.84
CA SER A 146 22.45 13.60 4.19
C SER A 146 21.72 14.08 5.45
N SER A 147 22.47 14.75 6.34
CA SER A 147 21.97 15.56 7.45
C SER A 147 20.92 16.63 7.10
N SER A 148 20.55 16.77 5.81
CA SER A 148 19.56 17.72 5.31
C SER A 148 18.15 17.16 5.18
N ILE A 149 17.93 15.87 5.45
CA ILE A 149 16.59 15.27 5.49
C ILE A 149 15.90 15.76 6.78
N PRO A 150 14.79 16.53 6.69
CA PRO A 150 14.03 16.84 7.88
C PRO A 150 13.36 15.58 8.43
N TYR A 151 13.06 15.53 9.73
CA TYR A 151 12.30 14.43 10.33
C TYR A 151 12.83 12.98 10.11
N PRO A 152 14.12 12.67 10.35
CA PRO A 152 14.65 11.31 10.16
C PRO A 152 13.92 10.26 11.01
N ILE A 153 13.67 9.07 10.45
CA ILE A 153 13.15 7.90 11.16
C ILE A 153 14.24 6.83 11.28
N HIS A 154 14.81 6.70 12.47
CA HIS A 154 15.95 5.82 12.72
C HIS A 154 15.59 4.35 12.89
N TRP A 155 14.39 4.05 13.36
CA TRP A 155 13.98 2.71 13.76
C TRP A 155 12.77 2.24 12.98
N TRP A 156 12.97 1.16 12.21
CA TRP A 156 11.92 0.37 11.60
C TRP A 156 11.92 -1.00 12.28
N VAL A 157 10.80 -1.41 12.86
CA VAL A 157 10.72 -2.59 13.73
C VAL A 157 9.80 -3.59 13.05
N GLN A 158 10.39 -4.61 12.45
CA GLN A 158 9.66 -5.57 11.64
C GLN A 158 9.25 -6.81 12.45
N VAL A 159 8.09 -7.37 12.17
CA VAL A 159 7.70 -8.69 12.69
C VAL A 159 8.67 -9.74 12.15
N ARG A 160 9.26 -10.52 13.04
CA ARG A 160 10.33 -11.46 12.68
C ARG A 160 9.84 -12.60 11.78
N VAL A 161 8.57 -12.96 11.89
CA VAL A 161 7.94 -13.98 11.06
C VAL A 161 7.92 -13.58 9.59
N ASP A 162 7.82 -12.28 9.26
CA ASP A 162 7.96 -11.79 7.87
C ASP A 162 9.33 -12.15 7.27
N ILE A 163 10.37 -12.26 8.10
CA ILE A 163 11.74 -12.46 7.65
C ILE A 163 12.06 -13.95 7.60
N ASP A 164 11.81 -14.64 8.72
CA ASP A 164 12.24 -16.01 8.93
C ASP A 164 11.19 -17.06 8.46
N GLY A 165 9.95 -16.63 8.21
CA GLY A 165 8.80 -17.51 7.98
C GLY A 165 8.32 -18.21 9.25
N GLY A 166 7.19 -18.90 9.15
CA GLY A 166 6.70 -19.80 10.19
C GLY A 166 5.19 -19.89 10.31
N THR A 167 4.75 -20.72 11.27
CA THR A 167 3.35 -20.94 11.59
C THR A 167 3.04 -20.54 13.02
N GLY A 168 1.83 -20.07 13.28
CA GLY A 168 1.44 -19.69 14.64
C GLY A 168 0.06 -19.07 14.75
N THR A 169 -0.14 -18.31 15.81
CA THR A 169 -1.37 -17.57 16.08
C THR A 169 -0.99 -16.22 16.65
N ASP A 170 -1.59 -15.16 16.12
CA ASP A 170 -1.38 -13.80 16.62
C ASP A 170 -2.15 -13.54 17.93
N SER A 171 -1.97 -12.36 18.52
CA SER A 171 -2.61 -11.97 19.78
C SER A 171 -4.14 -11.90 19.73
N SER A 172 -4.73 -11.85 18.53
CA SER A 172 -6.19 -11.88 18.34
C SER A 172 -6.74 -13.29 18.10
N GLY A 173 -5.89 -14.31 18.10
CA GLY A 173 -6.31 -15.69 17.85
C GLY A 173 -6.37 -16.06 16.37
N HIS A 174 -5.83 -15.24 15.47
CA HIS A 174 -5.80 -15.54 14.04
C HIS A 174 -4.58 -16.38 13.67
N HIS A 175 -4.81 -17.46 12.94
CA HIS A 175 -3.75 -18.35 12.47
C HIS A 175 -2.99 -17.75 11.30
N TYR A 176 -1.68 -17.98 11.26
CA TYR A 176 -0.83 -17.69 10.10
C TYR A 176 0.07 -18.87 9.76
N ASP A 177 0.36 -19.00 8.47
CA ASP A 177 1.38 -19.84 7.87
C ASP A 177 1.98 -19.05 6.69
N VAL A 178 3.21 -18.56 6.88
CA VAL A 178 3.92 -17.73 5.89
C VAL A 178 5.33 -18.26 5.70
N ASP A 179 5.90 -18.07 4.51
CA ASP A 179 7.22 -18.58 4.15
C ASP A 179 8.36 -17.59 4.45
N GLY A 180 8.04 -16.32 4.69
CA GLY A 180 8.97 -15.28 5.13
C GLY A 180 9.66 -14.60 3.97
N HIS A 181 10.96 -14.28 4.11
CA HIS A 181 11.75 -13.57 3.09
C HIS A 181 11.21 -12.19 2.68
N ASN A 182 10.30 -11.63 3.46
CA ASN A 182 9.62 -10.37 3.24
C ASN A 182 10.34 -9.21 3.95
N ASP A 183 11.67 -9.21 3.90
CA ASP A 183 12.51 -8.17 4.53
C ASP A 183 12.29 -6.78 3.92
N LEU A 184 12.28 -5.75 4.77
CA LEU A 184 12.48 -4.36 4.33
C LEU A 184 13.90 -4.18 3.74
N PHE A 185 14.01 -4.19 2.41
CA PHE A 185 15.32 -4.22 1.73
C PHE A 185 15.75 -2.89 1.12
N LYS A 186 14.82 -1.94 0.94
CA LYS A 186 15.10 -0.64 0.32
C LYS A 186 14.15 0.41 0.86
N ILE A 187 14.68 1.61 1.11
CA ILE A 187 13.88 2.79 1.47
C ILE A 187 14.18 3.88 0.44
N VAL A 188 13.17 4.42 -0.22
CA VAL A 188 13.29 5.60 -1.07
C VAL A 188 12.73 6.80 -0.34
N VAL A 189 13.54 7.86 -0.24
CA VAL A 189 13.21 9.03 0.55
C VAL A 189 13.01 10.21 -0.39
N TYR A 190 11.80 10.78 -0.35
CA TYR A 190 11.45 12.00 -1.08
C TYR A 190 11.33 13.13 -0.07
N TYR A 191 12.09 14.21 -0.19
CA TYR A 191 12.04 15.29 0.79
C TYR A 191 12.23 16.68 0.21
N ASP A 192 11.68 17.66 0.93
CA ASP A 192 11.99 19.09 0.82
C ASP A 192 12.35 19.65 2.21
N SER A 193 12.24 20.97 2.43
CA SER A 193 12.55 21.59 3.72
C SER A 193 11.48 21.39 4.79
N THR A 194 10.29 20.93 4.42
CA THR A 194 9.08 20.91 5.27
C THR A 194 8.42 19.54 5.35
N SER A 195 8.78 18.61 4.47
CA SER A 195 8.17 17.28 4.41
C SER A 195 9.16 16.20 3.98
N VAL A 196 8.91 14.97 4.41
CA VAL A 196 9.57 13.75 3.95
C VAL A 196 8.55 12.66 3.69
N LYS A 197 8.62 12.00 2.55
CA LYS A 197 7.93 10.75 2.27
C LYS A 197 8.94 9.61 2.25
N TYR A 198 8.69 8.60 3.07
CA TYR A 198 9.43 7.34 3.07
C TYR A 198 8.63 6.32 2.27
N GLU A 199 9.23 5.79 1.22
CA GLU A 199 8.74 4.64 0.46
C GLU A 199 9.54 3.41 0.88
N LEU A 200 8.86 2.44 1.45
CA LEU A 200 9.38 1.21 2.00
C LEU A 200 9.18 0.11 0.97
N HIS A 201 10.24 -0.63 0.68
CA HIS A 201 10.19 -1.73 -0.26
C HIS A 201 10.54 -3.03 0.42
N PHE A 202 9.60 -3.96 0.31
CA PHE A 202 9.69 -5.30 0.85
C PHE A 202 9.75 -6.31 -0.28
N TYR A 203 10.41 -7.44 -0.05
CA TYR A 203 10.61 -8.44 -1.11
C TYR A 203 9.32 -9.14 -1.54
N ASP A 204 8.30 -9.13 -0.68
CA ASP A 204 7.06 -9.84 -0.91
C ASP A 204 5.86 -9.17 -0.22
N GLU A 205 4.66 -9.77 -0.28
CA GLU A 205 3.50 -9.42 0.55
C GLU A 205 2.72 -10.67 1.00
N ASP A 206 3.18 -11.29 2.08
CA ASP A 206 2.69 -12.61 2.48
C ASP A 206 1.20 -12.60 2.89
N HIS A 207 0.44 -13.51 2.33
CA HIS A 207 -0.87 -13.88 2.87
C HIS A 207 -0.72 -14.98 3.93
N PRO A 208 -1.39 -14.87 5.11
CA PRO A 208 -1.37 -15.89 6.17
C PRO A 208 -1.87 -17.30 5.80
N ASP A 209 -2.31 -17.48 4.55
CA ASP A 209 -2.77 -18.73 3.95
C ASP A 209 -1.88 -18.98 2.72
N PRO A 210 -0.99 -19.99 2.75
CA PRO A 210 -0.01 -20.25 1.69
C PRO A 210 -0.63 -20.52 0.31
N SER A 211 -1.89 -20.96 0.27
CA SER A 211 -2.59 -21.22 -0.98
C SER A 211 -3.07 -19.94 -1.65
N LEU A 212 -3.45 -18.94 -0.84
CA LEU A 212 -3.82 -17.61 -1.30
C LEU A 212 -2.58 -16.82 -1.69
N ASP A 213 -1.54 -16.90 -0.87
CA ASP A 213 -0.25 -16.25 -1.03
C ASP A 213 0.37 -16.51 -2.41
N ALA A 214 0.62 -17.79 -2.73
CA ALA A 214 1.21 -18.18 -4.00
C ALA A 214 0.39 -17.74 -5.24
N VAL A 215 -0.93 -17.63 -5.09
CA VAL A 215 -1.81 -17.13 -6.16
C VAL A 215 -1.71 -15.60 -6.28
N TYR A 216 -1.66 -14.92 -5.14
CA TYR A 216 -1.55 -13.47 -5.03
C TYR A 216 -0.27 -12.96 -5.69
N ASP A 217 0.89 -13.51 -5.35
CA ASP A 217 2.19 -13.07 -5.91
C ASP A 217 2.29 -13.29 -7.40
N LYS A 218 1.82 -14.44 -7.87
CA LYS A 218 1.83 -14.78 -9.29
C LYS A 218 1.05 -13.75 -10.11
N ILE A 219 -0.07 -13.26 -9.57
CA ILE A 219 -0.87 -12.24 -10.22
C ILE A 219 -0.17 -10.87 -10.12
N ARG A 220 0.31 -10.47 -8.95
CA ARG A 220 1.00 -9.18 -8.74
C ARG A 220 2.24 -9.04 -9.62
N CYS A 221 3.12 -10.05 -9.63
CA CYS A 221 4.34 -10.07 -10.45
C CYS A 221 4.04 -9.91 -11.94
N LYS A 222 2.93 -10.48 -12.42
CA LYS A 222 2.53 -10.37 -13.82
C LYS A 222 1.98 -8.98 -14.15
N ARG A 223 1.30 -8.33 -13.21
CA ARG A 223 0.53 -7.09 -13.45
C ARG A 223 1.32 -5.84 -13.14
N TYR A 224 2.33 -5.91 -12.27
CA TYR A 224 3.12 -4.74 -11.87
C TYR A 224 4.53 -4.79 -12.48
N PRO A 225 4.75 -4.15 -13.63
CA PRO A 225 6.05 -4.19 -14.28
C PRO A 225 7.11 -3.47 -13.43
N GLY A 226 8.28 -4.08 -13.32
CA GLY A 226 9.46 -3.49 -12.66
C GLY A 226 9.55 -3.70 -11.16
N ARG A 227 8.68 -4.55 -10.58
CA ARG A 227 8.79 -5.04 -9.19
C ARG A 227 9.84 -6.16 -9.11
N ASP A 228 10.61 -6.23 -8.03
CA ASP A 228 11.46 -7.41 -7.73
C ASP A 228 10.55 -8.64 -7.58
N SER A 229 11.02 -9.81 -8.04
CA SER A 229 10.24 -11.04 -8.09
C SER A 229 11.01 -12.25 -7.51
N ARG A 230 12.00 -11.99 -6.64
CA ARG A 230 12.94 -13.01 -6.17
C ARG A 230 12.34 -13.98 -5.16
N TYR A 231 11.53 -13.49 -4.25
CA TYR A 231 10.95 -14.27 -3.15
C TYR A 231 9.42 -14.36 -3.30
N GLY A 232 8.77 -13.23 -3.52
CA GLY A 232 7.48 -13.14 -4.22
C GLY A 232 7.40 -11.80 -4.94
N CYS A 233 6.27 -11.10 -4.92
CA CYS A 233 6.18 -9.82 -5.62
C CYS A 233 6.54 -8.66 -4.69
N GLU A 234 7.59 -7.89 -5.06
CA GLU A 234 8.01 -6.70 -4.29
C GLU A 234 6.80 -5.87 -3.92
N ASP A 235 6.73 -5.52 -2.65
CA ASP A 235 5.71 -4.62 -2.16
C ASP A 235 6.29 -3.24 -1.87
N ILE A 236 5.45 -2.22 -2.05
CA ILE A 236 5.85 -0.82 -1.95
C ILE A 236 4.82 -0.08 -1.13
N GLU A 237 5.24 0.33 0.06
CA GLU A 237 4.41 1.10 0.97
C GLU A 237 4.98 2.46 1.29
N SER A 238 4.17 3.38 1.78
CA SER A 238 4.68 4.70 2.12
C SER A 238 4.06 5.37 3.33
N ILE A 239 4.88 6.17 4.00
CA ILE A 239 4.45 7.10 5.05
C ILE A 239 4.99 8.50 4.74
N GLU A 240 4.26 9.53 5.16
CA GLU A 240 4.67 10.93 5.02
C GLU A 240 4.90 11.54 6.40
N VAL A 241 5.91 12.37 6.55
CA VAL A 241 6.14 13.20 7.74
C VAL A 241 6.12 14.67 7.30
N LYS A 242 5.20 15.44 7.88
CA LYS A 242 5.09 16.89 7.67
C LYS A 242 4.45 17.53 8.90
N ASP A 243 4.81 18.77 9.20
CA ASP A 243 4.23 19.54 10.32
C ASP A 243 4.19 18.73 11.64
N ASP A 244 5.32 18.13 12.02
CA ASP A 244 5.47 17.27 13.20
C ASP A 244 4.46 16.11 13.29
N SER A 245 3.92 15.67 12.16
CA SER A 245 2.95 14.59 12.05
C SER A 245 3.44 13.51 11.10
N ILE A 246 3.36 12.25 11.52
CA ILE A 246 3.54 11.07 10.68
C ILE A 246 2.16 10.65 10.17
N ILE A 247 2.04 10.52 8.87
CA ILE A 247 0.82 10.21 8.14
C ILE A 247 1.00 8.83 7.51
N PHE A 248 0.13 7.91 7.90
CA PHE A 248 -0.04 6.59 7.33
C PHE A 248 -1.22 6.69 6.36
N PRO A 249 -1.01 6.75 5.04
CA PRO A 249 -2.09 7.01 4.10
C PRO A 249 -3.09 5.85 3.99
N THR A 250 -2.59 4.61 4.05
CA THR A 250 -3.37 3.38 3.81
C THR A 250 -2.91 2.20 4.67
N THR A 251 -1.78 2.32 5.37
CA THR A 251 -1.11 1.22 6.09
C THR A 251 -1.41 1.22 7.58
N PHE A 252 -2.39 2.00 8.03
CA PHE A 252 -2.59 2.26 9.44
C PHE A 252 -3.20 1.06 10.17
N SER A 253 -2.45 0.49 11.12
CA SER A 253 -2.86 -0.74 11.81
C SER A 253 -3.93 -0.55 12.89
N THR A 254 -4.26 0.68 13.29
CA THR A 254 -5.32 0.97 14.28
C THR A 254 -6.24 2.06 13.78
N TYR A 255 -7.50 1.76 13.42
CA TYR A 255 -8.44 2.77 12.91
C TYR A 255 -9.63 2.97 13.84
N THR A 256 -10.35 4.09 13.68
CA THR A 256 -11.58 4.35 14.45
C THR A 256 -12.79 3.84 13.69
N GLU A 257 -13.47 2.84 14.25
CA GLU A 257 -14.76 2.37 13.75
C GLU A 257 -15.90 3.05 14.52
N CYS A 258 -16.82 3.68 13.78
CA CYS A 258 -18.00 4.33 14.35
C CYS A 258 -19.27 3.53 14.06
N GLY A 259 -19.85 2.95 15.10
CA GLY A 259 -21.19 2.39 15.04
C GLY A 259 -22.27 3.47 15.16
N TYR A 260 -23.54 3.05 15.20
CA TYR A 260 -24.70 3.95 15.25
C TYR A 260 -24.73 4.91 16.46
N LEU A 261 -23.99 4.59 17.54
CA LEU A 261 -24.02 5.33 18.81
C LEU A 261 -22.63 5.64 19.41
N ILE A 262 -21.58 4.89 19.09
CA ILE A 262 -20.25 5.01 19.72
C ILE A 262 -19.15 4.70 18.68
N CYS A 263 -18.07 5.46 18.73
CA CYS A 263 -16.83 5.18 18.01
C CYS A 263 -15.80 4.52 18.94
N HIS A 264 -15.07 3.54 18.44
CA HIS A 264 -13.99 2.88 19.18
C HIS A 264 -12.80 2.60 18.25
N GLU A 265 -11.61 2.51 18.82
CA GLU A 265 -10.42 2.11 18.08
C GLU A 265 -10.41 0.59 17.91
N VAL A 266 -10.11 0.15 16.69
CA VAL A 266 -9.95 -1.25 16.31
C VAL A 266 -8.52 -1.43 15.86
N SER A 267 -7.78 -2.26 16.58
CA SER A 267 -6.42 -2.66 16.21
C SER A 267 -6.45 -3.90 15.35
N GLN A 268 -5.62 -3.89 14.31
CA GLN A 268 -5.39 -5.01 13.41
C GLN A 268 -4.09 -5.69 13.80
N THR A 269 -4.18 -7.00 14.03
CA THR A 269 -3.04 -7.87 14.30
C THR A 269 -2.61 -8.58 13.02
N TYR A 270 -1.44 -9.20 13.10
CA TYR A 270 -0.67 -9.80 12.01
C TYR A 270 -1.52 -10.53 10.98
N ALA A 271 -2.38 -11.44 11.44
CA ALA A 271 -3.13 -12.35 10.58
C ALA A 271 -4.63 -12.02 10.50
N THR A 272 -4.99 -10.75 10.68
CA THR A 272 -6.40 -10.29 10.60
C THR A 272 -7.06 -10.74 9.27
N PRO A 273 -8.16 -11.51 9.28
CA PRO A 273 -8.74 -12.13 8.08
C PRO A 273 -9.43 -11.19 7.07
N ALA A 274 -9.65 -9.94 7.46
CA ALA A 274 -10.30 -8.90 6.65
C ALA A 274 -9.77 -7.52 7.08
N PRO A 275 -8.49 -7.24 6.84
CA PRO A 275 -7.87 -6.00 7.21
C PRO A 275 -8.50 -4.85 6.43
N THR A 276 -8.47 -3.69 7.07
CA THR A 276 -8.98 -2.44 6.54
C THR A 276 -7.79 -1.50 6.35
N HIS A 277 -7.60 -0.97 5.16
CA HIS A 277 -6.55 0.02 4.91
C HIS A 277 -6.99 1.36 5.46
N GLY A 278 -6.44 1.73 6.61
CA GLY A 278 -6.76 2.96 7.30
C GLY A 278 -5.80 4.08 6.97
N TYR A 279 -6.31 5.30 7.03
CA TYR A 279 -5.48 6.49 7.19
C TYR A 279 -5.28 6.81 8.67
N GLY A 280 -4.06 7.16 9.04
CA GLY A 280 -3.67 7.47 10.39
C GLY A 280 -2.75 8.67 10.48
N ILE A 281 -2.86 9.39 11.61
CA ILE A 281 -1.93 10.45 11.98
C ILE A 281 -1.39 10.16 13.37
N ARG A 282 -0.06 10.23 13.51
CA ARG A 282 0.66 10.12 14.77
C ARG A 282 1.60 11.32 14.92
N SER A 283 1.88 11.73 16.15
CA SER A 283 2.87 12.79 16.39
C SER A 283 4.28 12.28 16.07
N TYR A 284 5.05 13.09 15.36
CA TYR A 284 6.46 12.82 15.11
C TYR A 284 7.31 13.14 16.34
N SER A 285 8.37 12.35 16.53
CA SER A 285 9.49 12.72 17.40
C SER A 285 10.79 12.14 16.85
N PRO A 286 11.96 12.75 17.11
CA PRO A 286 13.25 12.23 16.62
C PRO A 286 13.59 10.81 17.10
N SER A 287 12.98 10.35 18.20
CA SER A 287 13.17 9.01 18.77
C SER A 287 12.06 8.03 18.38
N ILE A 288 11.18 8.39 17.44
CA ILE A 288 10.05 7.54 17.05
C ILE A 288 10.54 6.22 16.44
N LYS A 289 9.73 5.19 16.65
CA LYS A 289 9.87 3.89 16.02
C LYS A 289 8.64 3.65 15.19
N VAL A 290 8.82 3.11 13.99
CA VAL A 290 7.71 2.64 13.17
C VAL A 290 7.74 1.12 13.21
N TYR A 291 6.69 0.52 13.75
CA TYR A 291 6.46 -0.91 13.68
C TYR A 291 5.87 -1.21 12.31
N VAL A 292 6.43 -2.22 11.65
CA VAL A 292 6.03 -2.63 10.30
C VAL A 292 5.80 -4.13 10.28
N SER A 293 4.79 -4.55 9.53
CA SER A 293 4.53 -5.93 9.16
C SER A 293 4.08 -5.93 7.72
N ASN A 294 4.76 -6.68 6.85
CA ASN A 294 4.45 -6.66 5.43
C ASN A 294 3.68 -7.89 4.94
N THR A 295 2.90 -8.48 5.84
CA THR A 295 1.76 -9.30 5.47
C THR A 295 0.75 -8.48 4.66
N TRP A 296 -0.16 -9.16 3.96
CA TRP A 296 -1.22 -8.63 3.08
C TRP A 296 -2.09 -7.43 3.55
N ASN A 297 -1.91 -7.01 4.79
CA ASN A 297 -2.58 -5.91 5.47
C ASN A 297 -1.66 -4.70 5.73
N HIS A 298 -0.39 -4.79 5.35
CA HIS A 298 0.64 -3.76 5.46
C HIS A 298 0.59 -2.99 6.79
N LEU A 299 0.63 -3.71 7.92
CA LEU A 299 0.43 -3.10 9.24
C LEU A 299 1.59 -2.18 9.60
N MET A 300 1.31 -0.87 9.62
CA MET A 300 2.25 0.16 10.04
C MET A 300 1.63 1.09 11.08
N ASP A 301 2.35 1.32 12.17
CA ASP A 301 2.01 2.33 13.17
C ASP A 301 3.26 2.64 14.03
N THR A 302 3.18 3.70 14.80
CA THR A 302 4.06 4.00 15.94
C THR A 302 3.75 3.17 17.19
N VAL A 303 2.61 2.47 17.20
CA VAL A 303 2.18 1.54 18.25
C VAL A 303 2.38 0.10 17.79
N ASP A 304 2.91 -0.76 18.65
CA ASP A 304 3.06 -2.18 18.35
C ASP A 304 1.72 -2.90 18.57
N THR A 305 0.96 -3.11 17.50
CA THR A 305 -0.28 -3.91 17.56
C THR A 305 -0.01 -5.42 17.66
N ASN A 306 1.24 -5.85 17.53
CA ASN A 306 1.67 -7.25 17.61
C ASN A 306 2.74 -7.45 18.70
N PRO A 307 2.47 -7.06 19.96
CA PRO A 307 3.49 -7.01 21.03
C PRO A 307 3.96 -8.39 21.49
N ASP A 308 3.20 -9.44 21.18
CA ASP A 308 3.48 -10.84 21.50
C ASP A 308 4.40 -11.52 20.47
N MET A 309 4.55 -10.92 19.28
CA MET A 309 5.38 -11.46 18.22
C MET A 309 6.83 -10.98 18.32
N ALA A 310 7.77 -11.89 18.04
CA ALA A 310 9.18 -11.54 17.98
C ALA A 310 9.44 -10.48 16.89
N LYS A 311 10.43 -9.61 17.13
CA LYS A 311 10.77 -8.49 16.23
C LYS A 311 12.23 -8.48 15.84
N VAL A 312 12.49 -7.98 14.63
CA VAL A 312 13.81 -7.51 14.19
C VAL A 312 13.80 -5.99 14.17
N TRP A 313 14.77 -5.39 14.84
CA TRP A 313 14.88 -3.95 14.99
C TRP A 313 15.91 -3.42 14.01
N HIS A 314 15.45 -2.80 12.93
CA HIS A 314 16.30 -2.23 11.90
C HIS A 314 16.66 -0.78 12.27
N TYR A 315 17.92 -0.55 12.64
CA TYR A 315 18.45 0.79 12.88
C TYR A 315 19.12 1.35 11.63
N TYR A 316 18.64 2.49 11.16
CA TYR A 316 19.22 3.20 10.03
C TYR A 316 19.96 4.43 10.55
N SER A 317 21.27 4.46 10.31
CA SER A 317 22.11 5.60 10.68
C SER A 317 22.07 6.68 9.59
N TRP A 318 21.13 7.61 9.66
CA TRP A 318 21.13 8.86 8.89
C TRP A 318 22.31 9.74 9.36
N ARG A 319 23.23 10.15 8.47
CA ARG A 319 24.47 10.88 8.82
C ARG A 319 24.61 12.19 8.06
#